data_AF-A0A1T5ECG5-F1
#
_entry.id   AF-A0A1T5ECG5-F1
#
_cell.length_a   1.000
_cell.length_b   1.000
_cell.length_c   1.000
_cell.angle_alpha   90.00
_cell.angle_beta   90.00
_cell.angle_gamma   90.00
#
_symmetry.space_group_name_H-M   'P 1'
#
loop_
_entity.id
_entity.type
_entity.pdbx_description
1 polymer ?
#
loop_
_entity_poly.entity_id
_entity_poly.type
_entity_poly.pdbx_seq_one_letter_code
_entity_poly.pdbx_strand_id
1 'polypeptide(L)'
;MKKIDIILIVFIALFWGCGDGVSKHNISDNFENSIQTSEYYDDDITYKIALNKKITVDSLKSLDNIVLELQVFVNNKPVKIDEQNKIEISGCSYLDFPEIIISVVTFKDKLAIGWRIDGLGSVCGNTYSSKTYLVLPQKHSTCFLYSLASKGEPLIEVRSANSIEILSYYQEWGRTGTASSFFVPMKTILKIDSNFSKPVEIEKGDLLIEIEKLDNEICESYLKGSYLGLFTAALNDRNAELLEYAFINFFDENDASWYNSQGIVYTPNEISDLKRVLVNNQKLPDRFKHLLRH
;
A
#
# COMPACT_ATOMS: atom_id res chain seq x y z
N MET A 1 18.54 15.14 54.37
CA MET A 1 17.14 14.64 54.30
C MET A 1 16.25 15.84 54.04
N LYS A 2 15.42 15.98 53.00
CA LYS A 2 15.09 15.20 51.80
C LYS A 2 14.93 16.24 50.68
N LYS A 3 15.45 15.94 49.49
CA LYS A 3 15.16 16.68 48.25
C LYS A 3 13.71 16.40 47.85
N ILE A 4 12.99 17.44 47.45
CA ILE A 4 11.76 17.33 46.68
C ILE A 4 12.05 18.09 45.39
N ASP A 5 12.25 17.33 44.32
CA ASP A 5 12.43 17.82 42.97
C ASP A 5 11.07 18.22 42.40
N ILE A 6 10.90 19.50 42.09
CA ILE A 6 9.78 20.02 41.30
C ILE A 6 10.23 19.96 39.84
N ILE A 7 9.69 19.01 39.09
CA ILE A 7 9.85 18.96 37.62
C ILE A 7 8.87 19.98 37.03
N LEU A 8 9.43 21.08 36.54
CA LEU A 8 8.77 22.06 35.69
C LEU A 8 8.77 21.51 34.25
N ILE A 9 7.58 21.20 33.73
CA ILE A 9 7.37 20.81 32.33
C ILE A 9 7.61 22.05 31.46
N VAL A 10 8.66 22.00 30.63
CA VAL A 10 8.94 23.01 29.60
C VAL A 10 8.41 22.50 28.26
N PHE A 11 7.33 23.14 27.80
CA PHE A 11 6.90 23.15 26.41
C PHE A 11 7.52 24.38 25.74
N ILE A 12 8.46 24.19 24.80
CA ILE A 12 8.80 25.21 23.79
C ILE A 12 9.01 24.49 22.46
N ALA A 13 8.04 24.67 21.57
CA ALA A 13 8.21 24.60 20.13
C ALA A 13 9.23 25.68 19.71
N LEU A 14 10.12 25.38 18.76
CA LEU A 14 10.72 26.30 17.79
C LEU A 14 11.85 25.54 17.04
N PHE A 15 11.52 24.89 15.92
CA PHE A 15 12.50 24.70 14.85
C PHE A 15 12.31 25.86 13.86
N TRP A 16 12.93 26.98 14.21
CA TRP A 16 13.36 28.00 13.26
C TRP A 16 14.82 27.69 12.91
N GLY A 17 15.01 27.14 11.71
CA GLY A 17 16.25 27.24 10.98
C GLY A 17 15.99 28.03 9.72
N CYS A 18 15.87 29.36 9.84
CA CYS A 18 16.03 30.26 8.70
C CYS A 18 17.50 30.19 8.26
N GLY A 19 17.76 29.43 7.20
CA GLY A 19 18.91 29.65 6.33
C GLY A 19 18.40 30.24 5.03
N ASP A 20 18.51 31.57 4.90
CA ASP A 20 18.47 32.21 3.58
C ASP A 20 19.68 31.74 2.79
N GLY A 21 19.42 30.82 1.88
CA GLY A 21 20.38 30.31 0.92
C GLY A 21 19.58 29.75 -0.24
N VAL A 22 19.30 30.60 -1.23
CA VAL A 22 18.98 30.12 -2.58
C VAL A 22 20.25 29.45 -3.10
N SER A 23 20.50 28.21 -2.69
CA SER A 23 21.32 27.31 -3.47
C SER A 23 20.48 26.99 -4.70
N LYS A 24 20.84 27.60 -5.83
CA LYS A 24 20.68 26.93 -7.10
C LYS A 24 21.43 25.62 -6.97
N HIS A 25 20.73 24.56 -6.56
CA HIS A 25 21.22 23.23 -6.77
C HIS A 25 21.29 23.09 -8.29
N ASN A 26 22.51 23.18 -8.80
CA ASN A 26 22.86 22.53 -10.04
C ASN A 26 22.47 21.06 -9.82
N ILE A 27 21.28 20.68 -10.26
CA ILE A 27 20.94 19.30 -10.48
C ILE A 27 22.01 18.84 -11.45
N SER A 28 22.95 18.03 -10.95
CA SER A 28 23.97 17.46 -11.79
C SER A 28 23.27 16.70 -12.91
N ASP A 29 23.44 17.17 -14.14
CA ASP A 29 22.95 16.60 -15.40
C ASP A 29 23.54 15.21 -15.73
N ASN A 30 23.91 14.40 -14.72
CA ASN A 30 24.61 13.12 -14.88
C ASN A 30 23.93 11.96 -14.11
N PHE A 31 22.61 11.82 -14.23
CA PHE A 31 21.93 10.54 -13.94
C PHE A 31 21.56 9.86 -15.27
N GLU A 32 22.58 9.47 -16.05
CA GLU A 32 22.41 8.67 -17.25
C GLU A 32 21.98 7.24 -16.91
N ASN A 33 20.82 6.82 -17.43
CA ASN A 33 20.45 5.43 -17.77
C ASN A 33 20.98 4.32 -16.85
N SER A 34 20.70 4.37 -15.53
CA SER A 34 20.92 3.18 -14.69
C SER A 34 19.86 2.14 -15.02
N ILE A 35 20.31 0.99 -15.52
CA ILE A 35 19.47 -0.20 -15.72
C ILE A 35 19.59 -1.03 -14.45
N GLN A 36 18.52 -1.10 -13.68
CA GLN A 36 18.44 -2.11 -12.62
C GLN A 36 17.93 -3.42 -13.22
N THR A 37 18.61 -4.51 -12.94
CA THR A 37 18.22 -5.84 -13.42
C THR A 37 18.17 -6.84 -12.29
N SER A 38 17.24 -7.77 -12.38
CA SER A 38 17.18 -8.96 -11.54
C SER A 38 16.91 -10.17 -12.42
N GLU A 39 17.51 -11.30 -12.10
CA GLU A 39 17.37 -12.54 -12.85
C GLU A 39 17.21 -13.75 -11.93
N TYR A 40 16.46 -14.73 -12.39
CA TYR A 40 16.34 -16.03 -11.75
C TYR A 40 16.22 -17.15 -12.79
N TYR A 41 16.42 -18.37 -12.34
CA TYR A 41 16.49 -19.58 -13.17
C TYR A 41 15.44 -20.59 -12.67
N ASP A 42 14.67 -21.15 -13.59
CA ASP A 42 13.74 -22.26 -13.35
C ASP A 42 14.01 -23.34 -14.39
N ASP A 43 14.63 -24.45 -13.97
CA ASP A 43 15.24 -25.45 -14.84
C ASP A 43 16.13 -24.82 -15.95
N ASP A 44 15.78 -25.01 -17.22
CA ASP A 44 16.49 -24.47 -18.39
C ASP A 44 15.98 -23.08 -18.83
N ILE A 45 15.06 -22.47 -18.06
CA ILE A 45 14.45 -21.20 -18.38
C ILE A 45 15.08 -20.07 -17.57
N THR A 46 15.61 -19.06 -18.26
CA THR A 46 16.11 -17.82 -17.65
C THR A 46 15.03 -16.75 -17.68
N TYR A 47 14.72 -16.19 -16.51
CA TYR A 47 13.82 -15.07 -16.34
C TYR A 47 14.62 -13.83 -15.94
N LYS A 48 14.43 -12.72 -16.65
CA LYS A 48 15.11 -11.45 -16.37
C LYS A 48 14.16 -10.28 -16.43
N ILE A 49 14.30 -9.36 -15.49
CA ILE A 49 13.65 -8.05 -15.51
C ILE A 49 14.70 -6.96 -15.65
N ALA A 50 14.36 -5.91 -16.40
CA ALA A 50 15.16 -4.71 -16.54
C ALA A 50 14.26 -3.49 -16.36
N LEU A 51 14.72 -2.55 -15.54
CA LEU A 51 14.05 -1.29 -15.28
C LEU A 51 14.94 -0.16 -15.77
N ASN A 52 14.50 0.50 -16.84
CA ASN A 52 15.22 1.61 -17.45
C ASN A 52 14.66 2.93 -16.91
N LYS A 53 15.49 3.72 -16.21
CA LYS A 53 15.09 5.03 -15.73
C LYS A 53 15.18 6.07 -16.84
N LYS A 54 14.06 6.72 -17.16
CA LYS A 54 13.99 7.88 -18.05
C LYS A 54 13.38 9.07 -17.31
N ILE A 55 14.21 10.05 -16.98
CA ILE A 55 13.72 11.28 -16.35
C ILE A 55 13.13 12.17 -17.45
N THR A 56 11.88 12.60 -17.28
CA THR A 56 11.23 13.59 -18.14
C THR A 56 10.86 14.80 -17.30
N VAL A 57 11.55 15.91 -17.53
CA VAL A 57 11.24 17.18 -16.87
C VAL A 57 10.05 17.81 -17.61
N ASP A 58 8.88 17.85 -16.96
CA ASP A 58 7.74 18.60 -17.49
C ASP A 58 7.90 20.07 -17.09
N SER A 59 8.33 20.89 -18.05
CA SER A 59 8.63 22.31 -17.85
C SER A 59 7.45 23.14 -17.38
N LEU A 60 6.21 22.62 -17.47
CA LEU A 60 4.99 23.33 -17.08
C LEU A 60 4.57 23.08 -15.64
N LYS A 61 5.08 22.04 -14.97
CA LYS A 61 4.56 21.60 -13.65
C LYS A 61 5.51 21.74 -12.47
N SER A 62 6.74 22.23 -12.67
CA SER A 62 7.77 22.32 -11.61
C SER A 62 7.94 21.01 -10.81
N LEU A 63 7.63 19.88 -11.46
CA LEU A 63 7.64 18.53 -10.91
C LEU A 63 8.45 17.67 -11.86
N ASP A 64 9.50 17.03 -11.34
CA ASP A 64 10.24 16.02 -12.06
C ASP A 64 9.38 14.76 -12.16
N ASN A 65 8.99 14.40 -13.38
CA ASN A 65 8.32 13.13 -13.63
C ASN A 65 9.40 12.10 -13.99
N ILE A 66 9.49 11.04 -13.18
CA ILE A 66 10.36 9.91 -13.47
C ILE A 66 9.52 8.86 -14.17
N VAL A 67 9.83 8.60 -15.43
CA VAL A 67 9.22 7.49 -16.18
C VAL A 67 10.19 6.31 -16.11
N LEU A 68 9.72 5.20 -15.56
CA LEU A 68 10.46 3.95 -15.58
C LEU A 68 9.89 3.05 -16.67
N GLU A 69 10.73 2.59 -17.57
CA GLU A 69 10.32 1.61 -18.58
C GLU A 69 10.69 0.21 -18.08
N LEU A 70 9.67 -0.65 -17.99
CA LEU A 70 9.81 -2.00 -17.50
C LEU A 70 9.91 -2.97 -18.69
N GLN A 71 10.93 -3.82 -18.68
CA GLN A 71 11.11 -4.88 -19.68
C GLN A 71 11.34 -6.22 -18.99
N VAL A 72 10.63 -7.25 -19.48
CA VAL A 72 10.78 -8.62 -19.00
C VAL A 72 11.26 -9.51 -20.13
N PHE A 73 12.16 -10.43 -19.83
CA PHE A 73 12.76 -11.36 -20.77
C PHE A 73 12.63 -12.79 -20.26
N VAL A 74 12.31 -13.71 -21.16
CA VAL A 74 12.33 -15.16 -20.94
C VAL A 74 13.25 -15.77 -21.99
N ASN A 75 14.30 -16.46 -21.56
CA ASN A 75 15.36 -16.98 -22.44
C ASN A 75 15.92 -15.90 -23.37
N ASN A 76 16.19 -14.71 -22.82
CA ASN A 76 16.64 -13.51 -23.52
C ASN A 76 15.68 -12.98 -24.60
N LYS A 77 14.44 -13.48 -24.67
CA LYS A 77 13.40 -12.96 -25.58
C LYS A 77 12.46 -12.04 -24.80
N PRO A 78 12.14 -10.84 -25.31
CA PRO A 78 11.24 -9.93 -24.63
C PRO A 78 9.82 -10.53 -24.54
N VAL A 79 9.19 -10.30 -23.40
CA VAL A 79 7.86 -10.77 -23.04
C VAL A 79 6.95 -9.56 -22.91
N LYS A 80 5.69 -9.68 -23.35
CA LYS A 80 4.72 -8.59 -23.21
C LYS A 80 4.26 -8.48 -21.76
N ILE A 81 3.97 -7.28 -21.30
CA ILE A 81 3.28 -7.06 -20.02
C ILE A 81 1.83 -6.75 -20.36
N ASP A 82 0.88 -7.37 -19.66
CA ASP A 82 -0.56 -7.25 -19.96
C ASP A 82 -1.07 -5.80 -19.71
N GLU A 83 -0.34 -5.01 -18.93
CA GLU A 83 -0.48 -3.56 -18.81
C GLU A 83 0.64 -2.84 -19.57
N GLN A 84 0.42 -1.58 -19.97
CA GLN A 84 1.42 -0.80 -20.72
C GLN A 84 2.81 -0.92 -20.03
N ASN A 85 3.86 -1.25 -20.79
CA ASN A 85 5.25 -1.46 -20.32
C ASN A 85 5.91 -0.23 -19.64
N LYS A 86 5.12 0.79 -19.29
CA LYS A 86 5.56 2.06 -18.73
C LYS A 86 5.01 2.19 -17.32
N ILE A 87 5.91 2.27 -16.36
CA ILE A 87 5.62 2.64 -14.99
C ILE A 87 5.90 4.14 -14.87
N GLU A 88 4.83 4.94 -14.84
CA GLU A 88 4.96 6.36 -14.60
C GLU A 88 4.97 6.63 -13.09
N ILE A 89 6.02 7.33 -12.64
CA ILE A 89 6.17 7.78 -11.26
C ILE A 89 6.22 9.30 -11.25
N SER A 90 5.14 9.88 -10.76
CA SER A 90 5.09 11.29 -10.41
C SER A 90 5.32 11.41 -8.90
N GLY A 91 6.39 12.08 -8.50
CA GLY A 91 6.66 12.44 -7.11
C GLY A 91 6.34 13.91 -6.86
N CYS A 92 6.00 14.27 -5.62
CA CYS A 92 6.05 15.67 -5.19
C CYS A 92 7.54 16.05 -4.99
N SER A 93 7.96 17.19 -5.55
CA SER A 93 9.33 17.58 -5.93
C SER A 93 10.39 17.79 -4.81
N TYR A 94 10.21 17.21 -3.63
CA TYR A 94 10.97 17.59 -2.43
C TYR A 94 11.83 16.49 -1.79
N LEU A 95 11.87 15.26 -2.31
CA LEU A 95 12.63 14.19 -1.68
C LEU A 95 13.46 13.40 -2.68
N ASP A 96 14.67 13.10 -2.25
CA ASP A 96 15.46 12.00 -2.81
C ASP A 96 14.56 10.78 -2.87
N PHE A 97 14.32 10.29 -4.10
CA PHE A 97 13.57 9.05 -4.27
C PHE A 97 14.31 7.95 -3.50
N PRO A 98 13.61 7.16 -2.66
CA PRO A 98 14.25 6.01 -2.03
C PRO A 98 14.84 5.11 -3.11
N GLU A 99 15.91 4.39 -2.75
CA GLU A 99 16.55 3.45 -3.66
C GLU A 99 15.50 2.46 -4.19
N ILE A 100 15.43 2.33 -5.53
CA ILE A 100 14.54 1.37 -6.16
C ILE A 100 15.12 -0.02 -5.89
N ILE A 101 14.31 -0.91 -5.34
CA ILE A 101 14.72 -2.28 -5.02
C ILE A 101 13.91 -3.23 -5.88
N ILE A 102 14.59 -4.09 -6.63
CA ILE A 102 13.98 -5.19 -7.38
C ILE A 102 14.33 -6.49 -6.66
N SER A 103 13.32 -7.13 -6.07
CA SER A 103 13.46 -8.38 -5.32
C SER A 103 12.75 -9.51 -6.05
N VAL A 104 13.30 -10.72 -6.01
CA VAL A 104 12.64 -11.92 -6.54
C VAL A 104 11.61 -12.41 -5.50
N VAL A 105 10.38 -12.69 -5.95
CA VAL A 105 9.34 -13.30 -5.10
C VAL A 105 9.44 -14.81 -5.24
N THR A 106 9.76 -15.50 -4.14
CA THR A 106 9.97 -16.96 -4.10
C THR A 106 8.84 -17.66 -3.36
N PHE A 107 8.49 -18.87 -3.82
CA PHE A 107 7.46 -19.69 -3.19
C PHE A 107 8.13 -20.81 -2.41
N LYS A 108 7.53 -21.25 -1.29
CA LYS A 108 8.13 -22.25 -0.39
C LYS A 108 8.64 -23.52 -1.10
N ASP A 109 8.03 -23.87 -2.24
CA ASP A 109 8.36 -25.07 -3.03
C ASP A 109 8.72 -24.79 -4.51
N LYS A 110 8.89 -23.51 -4.91
CA LYS A 110 9.38 -23.12 -6.25
C LYS A 110 10.43 -22.03 -6.14
N LEU A 111 11.51 -22.15 -6.93
CA LEU A 111 12.70 -21.30 -6.81
C LEU A 111 12.41 -19.80 -6.96
N ALA A 112 11.44 -19.40 -7.79
CA ALA A 112 10.99 -18.02 -7.97
C ALA A 112 9.72 -17.97 -8.84
N ILE A 113 8.82 -17.02 -8.60
CA ILE A 113 7.59 -16.83 -9.41
C ILE A 113 7.46 -15.39 -9.92
N GLY A 114 8.40 -14.48 -9.66
CA GLY A 114 8.29 -13.13 -10.22
C GLY A 114 9.16 -12.11 -9.51
N TRP A 115 8.81 -10.84 -9.69
CA TRP A 115 9.52 -9.72 -9.09
C TRP A 115 8.60 -8.82 -8.29
N ARG A 116 9.14 -8.30 -7.20
CA ARG A 116 8.62 -7.20 -6.42
C ARG A 116 9.51 -5.99 -6.69
N ILE A 117 8.89 -4.86 -7.03
CA ILE A 117 9.58 -3.60 -7.24
C ILE A 117 9.08 -2.62 -6.18
N ASP A 118 9.98 -2.21 -5.29
CA ASP A 118 9.74 -1.26 -4.21
C ASP A 118 10.56 0.03 -4.40
N GLY A 119 10.41 0.98 -3.47
CA GLY A 119 11.10 2.27 -3.55
C GLY A 119 10.47 3.26 -4.53
N LEU A 120 9.28 2.95 -5.06
CA LEU A 120 8.55 3.81 -6.02
C LEU A 120 7.51 4.71 -5.34
N GLY A 121 7.53 4.78 -4.01
CA GLY A 121 6.65 5.60 -3.22
C GLY A 121 6.95 7.09 -3.33
N SER A 122 5.98 7.92 -2.95
CA SER A 122 6.13 9.37 -2.89
C SER A 122 5.54 9.93 -1.60
N VAL A 123 6.13 11.02 -1.12
CA VAL A 123 5.52 11.86 -0.08
C VAL A 123 4.74 12.94 -0.79
N CYS A 124 3.48 13.12 -0.43
CA CYS A 124 2.74 14.31 -0.81
C CYS A 124 2.06 14.89 0.44
N GLY A 125 2.42 16.13 0.78
CA GLY A 125 2.14 16.70 2.10
C GLY A 125 3.03 16.09 3.18
N ASN A 126 2.44 15.67 4.30
CA ASN A 126 3.17 15.11 5.45
C ASN A 126 3.13 13.57 5.52
N THR A 127 2.68 12.89 4.47
CA THR A 127 2.45 11.45 4.51
C THR A 127 3.12 10.77 3.33
N TYR A 128 3.98 9.79 3.64
CA TYR A 128 4.55 8.89 2.65
C TYR A 128 3.50 7.87 2.19
N SER A 129 3.52 7.53 0.90
CA SER A 129 2.82 6.35 0.40
C SER A 129 3.86 5.49 -0.31
N SER A 130 4.04 4.25 0.15
CA SER A 130 4.77 3.25 -0.59
C SER A 130 4.00 2.89 -1.85
N LYS A 131 4.71 2.70 -2.96
CA LYS A 131 4.16 2.11 -4.17
C LYS A 131 4.98 0.87 -4.49
N THR A 132 4.30 -0.26 -4.53
CA THR A 132 4.90 -1.56 -4.84
C THR A 132 4.27 -2.12 -6.10
N TYR A 133 5.10 -2.69 -6.96
CA TYR A 133 4.64 -3.45 -8.12
C TYR A 133 5.01 -4.91 -7.99
N LEU A 134 4.12 -5.79 -8.41
CA LEU A 134 4.38 -7.20 -8.58
C LEU A 134 4.33 -7.54 -10.07
N VAL A 135 5.37 -8.21 -10.55
CA VAL A 135 5.49 -8.67 -11.94
C VAL A 135 5.52 -10.19 -11.91
N LEU A 136 4.43 -10.79 -12.36
CA LEU A 136 4.22 -12.24 -12.31
C LEU A 136 4.15 -12.80 -13.74
N PRO A 137 4.80 -13.94 -14.06
CA PRO A 137 4.63 -14.63 -15.32
C PRO A 137 3.19 -15.16 -15.42
N GLN A 138 2.63 -15.09 -16.62
CA GLN A 138 1.32 -15.64 -16.95
C GLN A 138 1.53 -16.64 -18.09
N LYS A 139 1.65 -16.21 -19.35
CA LYS A 139 1.99 -17.16 -20.43
C LYS A 139 3.48 -17.11 -20.75
N HIS A 140 4.00 -18.10 -21.48
CA HIS A 140 5.39 -18.10 -21.99
C HIS A 140 5.82 -16.77 -22.67
N SER A 141 4.85 -15.95 -23.10
CA SER A 141 5.06 -14.64 -23.73
C SER A 141 4.34 -13.46 -23.07
N THR A 142 3.70 -13.64 -21.90
CA THR A 142 3.06 -12.52 -21.18
C THR A 142 3.32 -12.53 -19.67
N CYS A 143 3.47 -11.34 -19.09
CA CYS A 143 3.52 -11.11 -17.64
C CYS A 143 2.35 -10.24 -17.19
N PHE A 144 1.84 -10.56 -16.01
CA PHE A 144 0.89 -9.75 -15.26
C PHE A 144 1.64 -8.69 -14.44
N LEU A 145 1.14 -7.46 -14.47
CA LEU A 145 1.61 -6.37 -13.62
C LEU A 145 0.49 -6.03 -12.64
N TYR A 146 0.82 -6.06 -11.35
CA TYR A 146 -0.05 -5.56 -10.29
C TYR A 146 0.63 -4.37 -9.62
N SER A 147 -0.15 -3.34 -9.30
CA SER A 147 0.34 -2.17 -8.58
C SER A 147 -0.49 -1.93 -7.32
N LEU A 148 0.19 -1.56 -6.24
CA LEU A 148 -0.41 -1.22 -4.97
C LEU A 148 0.19 0.08 -4.44
N ALA A 149 -0.67 0.97 -3.98
CA ALA A 149 -0.28 2.12 -3.17
C ALA A 149 -0.70 1.90 -1.72
N SER A 150 0.26 1.93 -0.80
CA SER A 150 0.07 1.65 0.63
C SER A 150 0.66 2.78 1.49
N LYS A 151 0.13 3.00 2.69
CA LYS A 151 0.61 4.03 3.63
C LYS A 151 1.80 3.58 4.50
N GLY A 152 2.25 2.35 4.29
CA GLY A 152 3.50 1.78 4.78
C GLY A 152 3.98 0.71 3.80
N GLU A 153 5.10 0.05 4.10
CA GLU A 153 5.52 -1.10 3.31
C GLU A 153 4.49 -2.24 3.44
N PRO A 154 3.94 -2.78 2.33
CA PRO A 154 2.99 -3.88 2.41
C PRO A 154 3.69 -5.17 2.83
N LEU A 155 3.01 -6.00 3.61
CA LEU A 155 3.45 -7.36 3.90
C LEU A 155 3.00 -8.26 2.75
N ILE A 156 3.96 -8.81 2.01
CA ILE A 156 3.70 -9.68 0.87
C ILE A 156 4.15 -11.08 1.22
N GLU A 157 3.20 -12.01 1.27
CA GLU A 157 3.43 -13.37 1.69
C GLU A 157 2.98 -14.38 0.67
N VAL A 158 3.82 -15.40 0.52
CA VAL A 158 3.49 -16.54 -0.29
C VAL A 158 2.94 -17.66 0.57
N ARG A 159 1.63 -17.91 0.50
CA ARG A 159 0.97 -18.93 1.31
C ARG A 159 0.97 -20.32 0.68
N SER A 160 0.88 -20.39 -0.64
CA SER A 160 0.85 -21.64 -1.41
C SER A 160 1.46 -21.43 -2.78
N ALA A 161 1.75 -22.50 -3.54
CA ALA A 161 2.26 -22.47 -4.91
C ALA A 161 1.45 -21.57 -5.88
N ASN A 162 0.19 -21.27 -5.54
CA ASN A 162 -0.78 -20.63 -6.41
C ASN A 162 -1.41 -19.37 -5.78
N SER A 163 -0.87 -18.86 -4.66
CA SER A 163 -1.47 -17.71 -3.98
C SER A 163 -0.44 -16.79 -3.30
N ILE A 164 -0.54 -15.50 -3.59
CA ILE A 164 0.16 -14.44 -2.88
C ILE A 164 -0.89 -13.67 -2.06
N GLU A 165 -0.62 -13.49 -0.77
CA GLU A 165 -1.38 -12.60 0.09
C GLU A 165 -0.62 -11.29 0.29
N ILE A 166 -1.35 -10.19 0.24
CA ILE A 166 -0.79 -8.84 0.39
C ILE A 166 -1.60 -8.14 1.47
N LEU A 167 -0.98 -7.90 2.62
CA LEU A 167 -1.55 -7.09 3.69
C LEU A 167 -0.99 -5.68 3.59
N SER A 168 -1.86 -4.67 3.66
CA SER A 168 -1.46 -3.27 3.49
C SER A 168 -2.46 -2.31 4.09
N TYR A 169 -2.12 -1.02 4.08
CA TYR A 169 -3.00 0.06 4.56
C TYR A 169 -3.25 1.06 3.44
N TYR A 170 -4.50 1.42 3.20
CA TYR A 170 -4.81 2.61 2.40
C TYR A 170 -5.31 3.76 3.26
N GLN A 171 -5.17 4.98 2.76
CA GLN A 171 -5.74 6.17 3.39
C GLN A 171 -7.15 6.41 2.87
N GLU A 172 -8.12 6.41 3.78
CA GLU A 172 -9.48 6.85 3.53
C GLU A 172 -9.62 8.32 3.94
N TRP A 173 -10.13 9.15 3.04
CA TRP A 173 -10.36 10.59 3.27
C TRP A 173 -11.63 10.85 4.07
N GLY A 174 -12.55 9.88 4.06
CA GLY A 174 -13.81 10.00 4.78
C GLY A 174 -14.64 11.16 4.24
N ARG A 175 -15.44 11.79 5.12
CA ARG A 175 -16.33 12.90 4.74
C ARG A 175 -15.74 14.29 4.98
N THR A 176 -14.69 14.38 5.78
CA THR A 176 -14.11 15.65 6.23
C THR A 176 -12.79 15.97 5.53
N GLY A 177 -12.36 15.13 4.58
CA GLY A 177 -11.18 15.34 3.75
C GLY A 177 -9.87 15.04 4.49
N THR A 178 -8.78 15.63 4.00
CA THR A 178 -7.40 15.34 4.43
C THR A 178 -7.15 15.44 5.92
N ALA A 179 -7.79 16.40 6.59
CA ALA A 179 -7.52 16.65 8.01
C ALA A 179 -8.07 15.58 8.95
N SER A 180 -8.98 14.71 8.51
CA SER A 180 -9.50 13.61 9.33
C SER A 180 -9.49 12.27 8.59
N SER A 181 -8.58 12.13 7.63
CA SER A 181 -8.33 10.85 7.00
C SER A 181 -7.86 9.82 8.02
N PHE A 182 -8.18 8.56 7.78
CA PHE A 182 -7.78 7.44 8.61
C PHE A 182 -7.25 6.30 7.74
N PHE A 183 -6.57 5.35 8.37
CA PHE A 183 -5.96 4.23 7.68
C PHE A 183 -6.85 3.00 7.79
N VAL A 184 -7.06 2.34 6.66
CA VAL A 184 -7.91 1.16 6.54
C VAL A 184 -7.02 -0.01 6.16
N PRO A 185 -6.93 -1.06 7.00
CA PRO A 185 -6.19 -2.26 6.64
C PRO A 185 -6.94 -3.00 5.52
N MET A 186 -6.19 -3.63 4.63
CA MET A 186 -6.73 -4.46 3.56
C MET A 186 -5.91 -5.75 3.38
N LYS A 187 -6.56 -6.79 2.88
CA LYS A 187 -5.94 -8.03 2.41
C LYS A 187 -6.33 -8.25 0.96
N THR A 188 -5.33 -8.30 0.08
CA THR A 188 -5.51 -8.71 -1.31
C THR A 188 -4.93 -10.10 -1.50
N ILE A 189 -5.63 -10.95 -2.23
CA ILE A 189 -5.16 -12.29 -2.60
C ILE A 189 -5.01 -12.32 -4.12
N LEU A 190 -3.80 -12.60 -4.59
CA LEU A 190 -3.52 -12.87 -6.00
C LEU A 190 -3.51 -14.39 -6.19
N LYS A 191 -4.50 -14.91 -6.93
CA LYS A 191 -4.60 -16.33 -7.30
C LYS A 191 -3.93 -16.56 -8.64
N ILE A 192 -2.99 -17.49 -8.64
CA ILE A 192 -2.13 -17.82 -9.76
C ILE A 192 -2.47 -19.23 -10.22
N ASP A 193 -2.79 -19.39 -11.50
CA ASP A 193 -2.97 -20.72 -12.10
C ASP A 193 -1.65 -21.51 -12.03
N SER A 194 -1.69 -22.78 -11.64
CA SER A 194 -0.47 -23.57 -11.43
C SER A 194 0.39 -23.72 -12.69
N ASN A 195 -0.26 -23.63 -13.86
CA ASN A 195 0.35 -23.69 -15.18
C ASN A 195 0.47 -22.30 -15.83
N PHE A 196 0.11 -21.25 -15.09
CA PHE A 196 0.08 -19.86 -15.51
C PHE A 196 -0.77 -19.61 -16.79
N SER A 197 -1.65 -20.55 -17.13
CA SER A 197 -2.40 -20.55 -18.39
C SER A 197 -3.54 -19.53 -18.42
N LYS A 198 -3.99 -19.10 -17.23
CA LYS A 198 -5.09 -18.17 -17.01
C LYS A 198 -4.61 -16.83 -16.45
N PRO A 199 -5.38 -15.74 -16.63
CA PRO A 199 -5.14 -14.48 -15.94
C PRO A 199 -5.03 -14.65 -14.43
N VAL A 200 -4.15 -13.86 -13.80
CA VAL A 200 -4.11 -13.76 -12.34
C VAL A 200 -5.45 -13.20 -11.84
N GLU A 201 -6.09 -13.90 -10.93
CA GLU A 201 -7.34 -13.46 -10.32
C GLU A 201 -7.01 -12.65 -9.05
N ILE A 202 -7.63 -11.48 -8.91
CA ILE A 202 -7.47 -10.60 -7.74
C ILE A 202 -8.71 -10.73 -6.88
N GLU A 203 -8.53 -11.14 -5.62
CA GLU A 203 -9.61 -11.29 -4.66
C GLU A 203 -9.35 -10.45 -3.41
N LYS A 204 -10.43 -10.04 -2.74
CA LYS A 204 -10.36 -9.51 -1.38
C LYS A 204 -10.25 -10.69 -0.41
N GLY A 205 -9.30 -10.62 0.51
CA GLY A 205 -9.12 -11.62 1.55
C GLY A 205 -9.79 -11.22 2.86
N ASP A 206 -10.00 -12.19 3.73
CA ASP A 206 -10.49 -11.94 5.09
C ASP A 206 -9.36 -11.42 5.99
N LEU A 207 -9.55 -10.25 6.59
CA LEU A 207 -8.59 -9.63 7.50
C LEU A 207 -8.66 -10.14 8.94
N LEU A 208 -9.77 -10.69 9.41
CA LEU A 208 -10.03 -10.85 10.85
C LEU A 208 -8.88 -11.57 11.58
N ILE A 209 -8.35 -12.64 10.96
CA ILE A 209 -7.26 -13.45 11.52
C ILE A 209 -5.86 -12.84 11.35
N GLU A 210 -5.71 -11.79 10.55
CA GLU A 210 -4.42 -11.18 10.20
C GLU A 210 -4.19 -9.81 10.87
N ILE A 211 -5.18 -9.26 11.61
CA ILE A 211 -5.07 -7.93 12.25
C ILE A 211 -3.88 -7.88 13.22
N GLU A 212 -3.79 -8.87 14.12
CA GLU A 212 -2.70 -8.92 15.09
C GLU A 212 -1.35 -8.99 14.41
N LYS A 213 -1.25 -9.76 13.32
CA LYS A 213 -0.04 -9.85 12.52
C LYS A 213 0.31 -8.50 11.91
N LEU A 214 -0.67 -7.85 11.27
CA LEU A 214 -0.49 -6.57 10.61
C LEU A 214 -0.02 -5.49 11.60
N ASP A 215 -0.63 -5.45 12.79
CA ASP A 215 -0.30 -4.48 13.85
C ASP A 215 1.06 -4.74 14.52
N ASN A 216 1.57 -5.98 14.44
CA ASN A 216 2.86 -6.37 15.00
C ASN A 216 4.02 -6.21 14.01
N GLU A 217 3.78 -6.47 12.73
CA GLU A 217 4.81 -6.46 11.69
C GLU A 217 4.96 -5.11 10.98
N ILE A 218 3.90 -4.28 10.96
CA ILE A 218 4.00 -2.90 10.46
C ILE A 218 4.44 -1.97 11.61
N CYS A 219 5.67 -1.46 11.50
CA CYS A 219 6.37 -0.69 12.54
C CYS A 219 5.73 0.67 12.83
N GLU A 220 4.97 1.22 11.89
CA GLU A 220 4.34 2.53 12.00
C GLU A 220 3.13 2.50 12.94
N SER A 221 3.34 2.95 14.18
CA SER A 221 2.29 2.99 15.21
C SER A 221 1.02 3.75 14.79
N TYR A 222 1.16 4.74 13.90
CA TYR A 222 0.03 5.53 13.39
C TYR A 222 -0.83 4.77 12.36
N LEU A 223 -0.34 3.64 11.82
CA LEU A 223 -1.10 2.78 10.91
C LEU A 223 -1.91 1.71 11.64
N LYS A 224 -1.63 1.45 12.91
CA LYS A 224 -2.26 0.36 13.68
C LYS A 224 -3.78 0.45 13.69
N GLY A 225 -4.42 -0.71 13.86
CA GLY A 225 -5.88 -0.87 13.90
C GLY A 225 -6.57 0.23 14.69
N SER A 226 -7.49 0.94 14.03
CA SER A 226 -8.39 1.91 14.64
C SER A 226 -9.83 1.47 14.40
N TYR A 227 -10.76 1.93 15.24
CA TYR A 227 -12.18 1.62 15.05
C TYR A 227 -12.66 2.00 13.64
N LEU A 228 -12.33 3.21 13.17
CA LEU A 228 -12.69 3.68 11.83
C LEU A 228 -12.10 2.80 10.72
N GLY A 229 -10.81 2.43 10.87
CA GLY A 229 -10.11 1.57 9.93
C GLY A 229 -10.76 0.20 9.82
N LEU A 230 -10.90 -0.50 10.96
CA LEU A 230 -11.45 -1.86 11.01
C LEU A 230 -12.93 -1.90 10.67
N PHE A 231 -13.72 -0.90 11.09
CA PHE A 231 -15.12 -0.75 10.69
C PHE A 231 -15.24 -0.62 9.16
N THR A 232 -14.39 0.20 8.56
CA THR A 232 -14.41 0.41 7.10
C THR A 232 -13.96 -0.85 6.35
N ALA A 233 -12.91 -1.54 6.84
CA ALA A 233 -12.49 -2.83 6.31
C ALA A 233 -13.64 -3.86 6.37
N ALA A 234 -14.33 -3.96 7.51
CA ALA A 234 -15.49 -4.84 7.67
C ALA A 234 -16.60 -4.59 6.65
N LEU A 235 -16.88 -3.32 6.32
CA LEU A 235 -17.85 -2.99 5.29
C LEU A 235 -17.40 -3.37 3.88
N ASN A 236 -16.12 -3.13 3.56
CA ASN A 236 -15.54 -3.44 2.26
C ASN A 236 -15.48 -4.95 1.99
N ASP A 237 -15.19 -5.73 3.03
CA ASP A 237 -15.08 -7.19 2.96
C ASP A 237 -16.42 -7.89 3.22
N ARG A 238 -17.43 -7.11 3.60
CA ARG A 238 -18.73 -7.61 4.10
C ARG A 238 -18.60 -8.58 5.26
N ASN A 239 -17.62 -8.38 6.14
CA ASN A 239 -17.32 -9.25 7.26
C ASN A 239 -18.00 -8.74 8.55
N ALA A 240 -19.06 -9.43 8.99
CA ALA A 240 -19.80 -9.08 10.19
C ALA A 240 -19.05 -9.38 11.49
N GLU A 241 -18.14 -10.36 11.49
CA GLU A 241 -17.30 -10.68 12.65
C GLU A 241 -16.23 -9.62 12.84
N LEU A 242 -15.62 -9.14 11.76
CA LEU A 242 -14.70 -8.00 11.78
C LEU A 242 -15.37 -6.72 12.29
N LEU A 243 -16.62 -6.48 11.89
CA LEU A 243 -17.40 -5.35 12.36
C LEU A 243 -17.61 -5.40 13.89
N GLU A 244 -17.96 -6.58 14.41
CA GLU A 244 -18.14 -6.78 15.84
C GLU A 244 -16.82 -6.68 16.61
N TYR A 245 -15.76 -7.28 16.08
CA TYR A 245 -14.42 -7.20 16.65
C TYR A 245 -13.95 -5.74 16.76
N ALA A 246 -14.15 -4.94 15.70
CA ALA A 246 -13.82 -3.51 15.71
C ALA A 246 -14.56 -2.77 16.83
N PHE A 247 -15.87 -2.99 16.95
CA PHE A 247 -16.70 -2.33 17.95
C PHE A 247 -16.32 -2.73 19.39
N ILE A 248 -16.08 -4.02 19.65
CA ILE A 248 -15.77 -4.50 21.01
C ILE A 248 -14.39 -4.02 21.48
N ASN A 249 -13.39 -4.01 20.59
CA ASN A 249 -11.99 -3.84 21.00
C ASN A 249 -11.44 -2.43 20.76
N PHE A 250 -12.01 -1.67 19.82
CA PHE A 250 -11.43 -0.39 19.39
C PHE A 250 -12.37 0.81 19.51
N PHE A 251 -13.68 0.60 19.75
CA PHE A 251 -14.61 1.71 19.92
C PHE A 251 -14.30 2.47 21.21
N ASP A 252 -14.03 3.77 21.09
CA ASP A 252 -13.92 4.69 22.22
C ASP A 252 -15.05 5.73 22.17
N GLU A 253 -15.83 5.81 23.24
CA GLU A 253 -16.91 6.80 23.38
C GLU A 253 -16.39 8.25 23.33
N ASN A 254 -15.14 8.49 23.74
CA ASN A 254 -14.51 9.81 23.68
C ASN A 254 -14.36 10.31 22.23
N ASP A 255 -14.24 9.39 21.27
CA ASP A 255 -14.10 9.69 19.84
C ASP A 255 -15.44 9.66 19.08
N ALA A 256 -16.57 9.50 19.78
CA ALA A 256 -17.89 9.39 19.15
C ALA A 256 -18.22 10.57 18.21
N SER A 257 -17.77 11.78 18.56
CA SER A 257 -17.94 12.96 17.71
C SER A 257 -17.21 12.81 16.36
N TRP A 258 -16.01 12.24 16.39
CA TRP A 258 -15.21 11.96 15.19
C TRP A 258 -15.84 10.84 14.37
N TYR A 259 -16.28 9.74 14.98
CA TYR A 259 -16.96 8.67 14.25
C TYR A 259 -18.22 9.14 13.55
N ASN A 260 -19.03 9.96 14.25
CA ASN A 260 -20.24 10.54 13.69
C ASN A 260 -19.92 11.48 12.51
N SER A 261 -18.81 12.24 12.58
CA SER A 261 -18.37 13.08 11.45
C SER A 261 -18.09 12.27 10.17
N GLN A 262 -17.73 10.99 10.31
CA GLN A 262 -17.51 10.06 9.19
C GLN A 262 -18.79 9.33 8.74
N GLY A 263 -19.93 9.60 9.38
CA GLY A 263 -21.18 8.87 9.16
C GLY A 263 -21.17 7.45 9.72
N ILE A 264 -20.26 7.17 10.65
CA ILE A 264 -20.14 5.90 11.37
C ILE A 264 -20.93 5.99 12.68
N VAL A 265 -21.45 4.84 13.07
CA VAL A 265 -22.63 4.73 13.90
C VAL A 265 -22.27 3.96 15.17
N TYR A 266 -22.76 4.44 16.30
CA TYR A 266 -22.15 4.21 17.61
C TYR A 266 -23.03 3.46 18.61
N THR A 267 -24.27 3.09 18.25
CA THR A 267 -25.12 2.31 19.17
C THR A 267 -24.97 0.80 18.93
N PRO A 268 -25.04 -0.04 20.00
CA PRO A 268 -25.05 -1.49 19.85
C PRO A 268 -26.16 -2.01 18.92
N ASN A 269 -27.33 -1.37 18.95
CA ASN A 269 -28.46 -1.74 18.10
C ASN A 269 -28.14 -1.53 16.62
N GLU A 270 -27.51 -0.39 16.28
CA GLU A 270 -27.16 -0.09 14.90
C GLU A 270 -26.01 -0.98 14.39
N ILE A 271 -25.06 -1.36 15.26
CA ILE A 271 -24.06 -2.38 14.92
C ILE A 271 -24.73 -3.73 14.63
N SER A 272 -25.67 -4.16 15.49
CA SER A 272 -26.43 -5.40 15.27
C SER A 272 -27.23 -5.37 13.96
N ASP A 273 -27.86 -4.23 13.65
CA ASP A 273 -28.57 -4.03 12.39
C ASP A 273 -27.63 -4.12 11.18
N LEU A 274 -26.46 -3.51 11.27
CA LEU A 274 -25.48 -3.53 10.20
C LEU A 274 -24.87 -4.92 10.01
N LYS A 275 -24.57 -5.66 11.08
CA LYS A 275 -24.18 -7.07 11.02
C LYS A 275 -25.21 -7.89 10.23
N ARG A 276 -26.50 -7.71 10.51
CA ARG A 276 -27.59 -8.38 9.79
C ARG A 276 -27.63 -8.01 8.31
N VAL A 277 -27.36 -6.75 7.95
CA VAL A 277 -27.23 -6.32 6.54
C VAL A 277 -26.05 -7.02 5.85
N LEU A 278 -24.91 -7.12 6.53
CA LEU A 278 -23.70 -7.79 6.01
C LEU A 278 -23.95 -9.29 5.81
N VAL A 279 -24.42 -10.00 6.85
CA VAL A 279 -24.69 -11.46 6.82
C VAL A 279 -25.69 -11.83 5.72
N ASN A 280 -26.76 -11.03 5.54
CA ASN A 280 -27.79 -11.31 4.55
C ASN A 280 -27.44 -10.80 3.14
N ASN A 281 -26.21 -10.32 2.92
CA ASN A 281 -25.76 -9.73 1.67
C ASN A 281 -26.67 -8.60 1.14
N GLN A 282 -27.35 -7.88 2.04
CA GLN A 282 -28.27 -6.80 1.69
C GLN A 282 -27.53 -5.54 1.25
N LYS A 283 -28.22 -4.63 0.54
CA LYS A 283 -27.62 -3.36 0.15
C LYS A 283 -27.25 -2.55 1.39
N LEU A 284 -26.00 -2.09 1.45
CA LEU A 284 -25.54 -1.22 2.53
C LEU A 284 -26.32 0.11 2.53
N PRO A 285 -26.62 0.68 3.72
CA PRO A 285 -27.21 2.01 3.84
C PRO A 285 -26.45 3.04 3.00
N ASP A 286 -27.19 3.92 2.32
CA ASP A 286 -26.62 4.92 1.41
C ASP A 286 -25.57 5.83 2.10
N ARG A 287 -25.69 6.01 3.43
CA ARG A 287 -24.71 6.74 4.24
C ARG A 287 -23.31 6.12 4.24
N PHE A 288 -23.11 4.86 3.83
CA PHE A 288 -21.79 4.22 3.79
C PHE A 288 -21.17 4.17 2.39
N LYS A 289 -21.88 4.64 1.35
CA LYS A 289 -21.36 4.60 -0.03
C LYS A 289 -20.01 5.30 -0.19
N HIS A 290 -19.73 6.33 0.61
CA HIS A 290 -18.45 7.05 0.57
C HIS A 290 -17.27 6.25 1.12
N LEU A 291 -17.52 5.19 1.90
CA LEU A 291 -16.49 4.31 2.46
C LEU A 291 -16.20 3.09 1.58
N LEU A 292 -17.12 2.78 0.65
CA LEU A 292 -17.00 1.64 -0.23
C LEU A 292 -16.14 2.03 -1.44
N ARG A 293 -14.86 1.65 -1.39
CA ARG A 293 -14.00 1.72 -2.57
C ARG A 293 -14.27 0.53 -3.49
N HIS A 294 -14.34 0.83 -4.78
CA HIS A 294 -14.47 -0.16 -5.85
C HIS A 294 -13.21 -1.02 -5.95
#